data_AF-A0A372E514-F1
#
_entry.id   AF-A0A372E514-F1
#
_cell.length_a   1.000
_cell.length_b   1.000
_cell.length_c   1.000
_cell.angle_alpha   90.00
_cell.angle_beta   90.00
_cell.angle_gamma   90.00
#
_symmetry.space_group_name_H-M   'P 1'
#
loop_
_entity.id
_entity.type
_entity.pdbx_description
1 polymer ?
#
loop_
_entity_poly.entity_id
_entity_poly.type
_entity_poly.pdbx_seq_one_letter_code
_entity_poly.pdbx_strand_id
1 'polypeptide(L)'
;MGQRYGRLPYLALARHHRPAIPWFHFMPAFRPSALLLILLPLALPLTVCGQTATVAAPTDQPLTVTGTDAERSLREFDKLITPAVKQARRTLPAAKKRFLAGLPAGQAFYLTTRIFDADGKYEQVFIRVQEWTGATARGLISNELNLVQQYQTGQSISFPESAVLDWTITTPDGREEGNFVGKFIDSLQN
;
A
#
# COMPACT_ATOMS: atom_id res chain seq x y z
N MET A 1 -19.88 -16.28 -54.86
CA MET A 1 -20.20 -15.99 -53.44
C MET A 1 -19.03 -15.25 -52.82
N GLY A 2 -19.12 -13.92 -52.73
CA GLY A 2 -18.10 -13.08 -52.09
C GLY A 2 -18.81 -12.13 -51.13
N GLN A 3 -18.72 -12.43 -49.83
CA GLN A 3 -19.33 -11.61 -48.77
C GLN A 3 -18.39 -10.45 -48.43
N ARG A 4 -18.88 -9.23 -48.62
CA ARG A 4 -18.32 -7.98 -48.13
C ARG A 4 -18.84 -7.74 -46.71
N TYR A 5 -17.93 -7.62 -45.74
CA TYR A 5 -18.11 -6.90 -44.48
C TYR A 5 -16.71 -6.37 -44.13
N GLY A 6 -16.45 -5.15 -43.71
CA GLY A 6 -17.25 -3.97 -43.40
C GLY A 6 -16.24 -3.02 -42.78
N ARG A 7 -15.92 -1.92 -43.47
CA ARG A 7 -14.95 -0.92 -43.03
C ARG A 7 -15.73 0.17 -42.29
N LEU A 8 -15.46 0.39 -41.01
CA LEU A 8 -15.89 1.56 -40.24
C LEU A 8 -14.83 1.93 -39.18
N PRO A 9 -14.80 3.19 -38.70
CA PRO A 9 -13.59 4.01 -38.73
C PRO A 9 -13.17 4.54 -37.35
N TYR A 10 -12.03 5.24 -37.33
CA TYR A 10 -11.68 6.39 -36.47
C TYR A 10 -12.16 6.39 -35.00
N LEU A 11 -11.21 6.30 -34.08
CA LEU A 11 -11.06 7.29 -33.01
C LEU A 11 -9.64 7.22 -32.43
N ALA A 12 -8.82 8.16 -32.86
CA ALA A 12 -7.68 8.62 -32.08
C ALA A 12 -8.21 9.13 -30.75
N LEU A 13 -7.84 8.49 -29.64
CA LEU A 13 -7.91 9.11 -28.32
C LEU A 13 -6.50 9.14 -27.73
N ALA A 14 -6.02 10.37 -27.64
CA ALA A 14 -5.00 10.91 -26.78
C ALA A 14 -4.19 9.90 -25.95
N ARG A 15 -2.88 9.89 -26.23
CA ARG A 15 -1.83 9.62 -25.25
C ARG A 15 -2.07 10.46 -24.01
N HIS A 16 -2.81 9.92 -23.04
CA HIS A 16 -2.64 10.32 -21.66
C HIS A 16 -1.51 9.48 -21.10
N HIS A 17 -0.31 10.08 -21.10
CA HIS A 17 0.69 9.76 -20.09
C HIS A 17 0.01 9.91 -18.73
N ARG A 18 -0.54 8.82 -18.19
CA ARG A 18 -0.82 8.75 -16.77
C ARG A 18 0.53 8.62 -16.10
N PRO A 19 0.93 9.55 -15.22
CA PRO A 19 2.10 9.30 -14.38
C PRO A 19 1.83 8.02 -13.59
N ALA A 20 2.84 7.15 -13.48
CA ALA A 20 2.82 6.04 -12.55
C ALA A 20 2.31 6.57 -11.21
N ILE A 21 1.21 5.99 -10.69
CA ILE A 21 0.63 6.42 -9.42
C ILE A 21 1.73 6.18 -8.38
N PRO A 22 2.34 7.24 -7.81
CA PRO A 22 3.27 7.03 -6.72
C PRO A 22 2.41 6.56 -5.55
N TRP A 23 2.72 5.39 -4.99
CA TRP A 23 2.06 4.81 -3.81
C TRP A 23 2.09 5.72 -2.55
N PHE A 24 2.65 6.93 -2.67
CA PHE A 24 2.77 7.99 -1.68
C PHE A 24 1.46 8.65 -1.22
N HIS A 25 0.29 8.29 -1.76
CA HIS A 25 -0.97 8.91 -1.33
C HIS A 25 -1.53 8.42 0.02
N PHE A 26 -0.88 7.44 0.68
CA PHE A 26 -1.29 6.93 2.00
C PHE A 26 -0.19 7.05 3.07
N MET A 27 0.41 8.24 3.22
CA MET A 27 1.21 8.56 4.42
C MET A 27 0.67 9.83 5.08
N PRO A 28 0.18 9.78 6.33
CA PRO A 28 -0.30 10.98 7.00
C PRO A 28 0.87 11.93 7.29
N ALA A 29 0.72 13.19 6.87
CA ALA A 29 1.59 14.27 7.28
C ALA A 29 1.50 14.42 8.81
N PHE A 30 2.64 14.32 9.50
CA PHE A 30 2.76 14.52 10.94
C PHE A 30 2.38 15.98 11.28
N ARG A 31 1.20 16.21 11.85
CA ARG A 31 0.79 17.50 12.41
C ARG A 31 0.94 17.45 13.93
N PRO A 32 1.83 18.25 14.56
CA PRO A 32 1.88 18.34 16.00
C PRO A 32 0.63 19.09 16.50
N SER A 33 -0.20 18.41 17.31
CA SER A 33 -1.39 18.98 17.94
C SER A 33 -0.98 19.99 19.01
N ALA A 34 -1.28 21.27 18.78
CA ALA A 34 -1.28 22.29 19.81
C ALA A 34 -2.58 22.21 20.61
N LEU A 35 -2.46 22.11 21.94
CA LEU A 35 -3.52 22.24 22.91
C LEU A 35 -4.16 23.64 22.81
N LEU A 36 -5.48 23.74 22.66
CA LEU A 36 -6.22 24.95 23.00
C LEU A 36 -7.63 24.58 23.52
N LEU A 37 -7.86 24.87 24.81
CA LEU A 37 -9.13 24.80 25.54
C LEU A 37 -9.86 26.14 25.44
N ILE A 38 -11.04 26.24 24.80
CA ILE A 38 -12.00 27.36 24.99
C ILE A 38 -13.47 26.84 24.85
N LEU A 39 -14.35 27.39 25.70
CA LEU A 39 -15.75 27.05 26.03
C LEU A 39 -16.83 27.43 24.97
N LEU A 40 -17.98 26.72 25.02
CA LEU A 40 -19.33 26.92 24.39
C LEU A 40 -19.98 28.32 24.69
N PRO A 41 -21.16 28.75 24.12
CA PRO A 41 -22.01 28.23 22.99
C PRO A 41 -22.63 29.33 22.04
N LEU A 42 -23.50 28.87 21.11
CA LEU A 42 -24.75 29.49 20.62
C LEU A 42 -24.81 30.10 19.19
N ALA A 43 -25.89 29.71 18.49
CA ALA A 43 -26.61 30.35 17.37
C ALA A 43 -26.37 29.85 15.91
N LEU A 44 -27.38 29.10 15.41
CA LEU A 44 -27.78 28.88 14.00
C LEU A 44 -28.23 30.22 13.36
N PRO A 45 -28.11 30.46 12.04
CA PRO A 45 -28.71 29.61 10.98
C PRO A 45 -27.89 29.50 9.68
N LEU A 46 -28.01 28.40 8.94
CA LEU A 46 -27.53 28.38 7.54
C LEU A 46 -28.47 27.64 6.59
N THR A 47 -28.82 28.41 5.58
CA THR A 47 -29.47 28.17 4.29
C THR A 47 -29.08 26.86 3.61
N VAL A 48 -30.10 26.12 3.15
CA VAL A 48 -29.99 25.00 2.21
C VAL A 48 -29.58 25.52 0.84
N CYS A 49 -28.45 25.06 0.31
CA CYS A 49 -28.07 25.25 -1.09
C CYS A 49 -27.49 23.95 -1.66
N GLY A 50 -28.05 23.50 -2.79
CA GLY A 50 -27.36 22.69 -3.80
C GLY A 50 -27.22 21.18 -3.54
N GLN A 51 -28.22 20.40 -3.95
CA GLN A 51 -27.98 19.01 -4.35
C GLN A 51 -27.51 19.02 -5.81
N THR A 52 -26.22 18.82 -6.04
CA THR A 52 -25.72 18.41 -7.35
C THR A 52 -25.53 16.90 -7.35
N ALA A 53 -26.11 16.29 -8.38
CA ALA A 53 -26.16 14.86 -8.57
C ALA A 53 -24.76 14.24 -8.70
N THR A 54 -24.67 13.04 -8.13
CA THR A 54 -23.54 12.14 -8.02
C THR A 54 -22.91 11.74 -9.35
N VAL A 55 -21.61 11.94 -9.49
CA VAL A 55 -20.76 11.03 -10.28
C VAL A 55 -20.05 10.15 -9.25
N ALA A 56 -20.60 8.98 -8.98
CA ALA A 56 -19.89 7.95 -8.24
C ALA A 56 -18.66 7.58 -9.08
N ALA A 57 -17.47 7.91 -8.60
CA ALA A 57 -16.25 7.26 -9.07
C ALA A 57 -16.45 5.74 -8.94
N PRO A 58 -15.94 4.92 -9.88
CA PRO A 58 -15.93 3.48 -9.70
C PRO A 58 -15.31 3.20 -8.34
N THR A 59 -16.10 2.61 -7.44
CA THR A 59 -15.60 2.15 -6.16
C THR A 59 -14.48 1.16 -6.48
N ASP A 60 -13.24 1.49 -6.11
CA ASP A 60 -12.20 0.48 -5.97
C ASP A 60 -12.75 -0.54 -4.98
N GLN A 61 -13.27 -1.63 -5.49
CA GLN A 61 -13.69 -2.74 -4.68
C GLN A 61 -12.40 -3.48 -4.31
N PRO A 62 -11.97 -3.46 -3.04
CA PRO A 62 -10.97 -4.43 -2.62
C PRO A 62 -11.53 -5.80 -2.98
N LEU A 63 -10.74 -6.61 -3.68
CA LEU A 63 -11.10 -8.00 -3.98
C LEU A 63 -11.48 -8.68 -2.67
N THR A 64 -12.79 -8.81 -2.45
CA THR A 64 -13.33 -9.48 -1.28
C THR A 64 -13.26 -10.95 -1.59
N VAL A 65 -12.39 -11.66 -0.89
CA VAL A 65 -12.36 -13.12 -0.97
C VAL A 65 -12.50 -13.66 0.44
N THR A 66 -13.59 -14.38 0.70
CA THR A 66 -13.92 -15.02 2.00
C THR A 66 -13.98 -16.53 1.84
N GLY A 67 -13.26 -17.29 2.69
CA GLY A 67 -13.24 -18.78 2.72
C GLY A 67 -12.67 -19.44 1.45
N THR A 68 -12.10 -20.65 1.55
CA THR A 68 -11.40 -21.51 0.53
C THR A 68 -10.92 -20.91 -0.81
N ASP A 69 -11.79 -20.22 -1.55
CA ASP A 69 -11.47 -19.36 -2.69
C ASP A 69 -10.53 -18.20 -2.31
N ALA A 70 -10.63 -17.65 -1.11
CA ALA A 70 -9.74 -16.63 -0.58
C ALA A 70 -8.31 -17.11 -0.43
N GLU A 71 -8.18 -18.27 0.20
CA GLU A 71 -6.90 -18.93 0.36
C GLU A 71 -6.34 -19.39 -0.99
N ARG A 72 -7.19 -19.85 -1.91
CA ARG A 72 -6.76 -20.20 -3.27
C ARG A 72 -6.25 -18.98 -4.02
N SER A 73 -6.99 -17.88 -3.99
CA SER A 73 -6.61 -16.63 -4.63
C SER A 73 -5.30 -16.09 -4.05
N LEU A 74 -5.15 -16.14 -2.74
CA LEU A 74 -3.90 -15.81 -2.05
C LEU A 74 -2.75 -16.71 -2.50
N ARG A 75 -2.94 -18.03 -2.59
CA ARG A 75 -1.89 -18.96 -3.05
C ARG A 75 -1.47 -18.69 -4.48
N GLU A 76 -2.41 -18.41 -5.38
CA GLU A 76 -2.08 -18.05 -6.77
C GLU A 76 -1.37 -16.70 -6.85
N PHE A 77 -1.79 -15.72 -6.05
CA PHE A 77 -1.09 -14.44 -5.94
C PHE A 77 0.33 -14.62 -5.39
N ASP A 78 0.53 -15.42 -4.34
CA ASP A 78 1.84 -15.69 -3.76
C ASP A 78 2.75 -16.39 -4.78
N LYS A 79 2.23 -17.33 -5.57
CA LYS A 79 2.98 -17.94 -6.69
C LYS A 79 3.40 -16.89 -7.71
N LEU A 80 2.49 -15.99 -8.08
CA LEU A 80 2.72 -14.93 -9.06
C LEU A 80 3.86 -14.00 -8.61
N ILE A 81 3.86 -13.55 -7.36
CA ILE A 81 4.88 -12.63 -6.82
C ILE A 81 6.16 -13.33 -6.34
N THR A 82 6.19 -14.66 -6.32
CA THR A 82 7.34 -15.45 -5.80
C THR A 82 8.70 -15.01 -6.36
N PRO A 83 8.88 -14.74 -7.66
CA PRO A 83 10.16 -14.27 -8.18
C PRO A 83 10.61 -12.93 -7.57
N ALA A 84 9.68 -11.99 -7.41
CA ALA A 84 9.94 -10.69 -6.81
C ALA A 84 10.25 -10.81 -5.31
N VAL A 85 9.51 -11.65 -4.58
CA VAL A 85 9.77 -11.95 -3.16
C VAL A 85 11.16 -12.57 -2.98
N LYS A 86 11.56 -13.51 -3.85
CA LYS A 86 12.91 -14.10 -3.83
C LYS A 86 13.99 -13.03 -4.02
N GLN A 87 13.77 -12.10 -4.94
CA GLN A 87 14.71 -11.00 -5.19
C GLN A 87 14.80 -10.04 -4.00
N ALA A 88 13.66 -9.69 -3.40
CA ALA A 88 13.62 -8.86 -2.20
C ALA A 88 14.39 -9.53 -1.05
N ARG A 89 14.11 -10.80 -0.76
CA ARG A 89 14.80 -11.56 0.29
C ARG A 89 16.30 -11.74 0.03
N ARG A 90 16.70 -11.92 -1.24
CA ARG A 90 18.12 -12.02 -1.62
C ARG A 90 18.90 -10.74 -1.29
N THR A 91 18.25 -9.58 -1.45
CA THR A 91 18.88 -8.26 -1.28
C THR A 91 18.67 -7.67 0.12
N LEU A 92 17.73 -8.22 0.90
CA LEU A 92 17.40 -7.81 2.25
C LEU A 92 18.61 -7.75 3.20
N PRO A 93 19.56 -8.71 3.24
CA PRO A 93 20.70 -8.62 4.15
C PRO A 93 21.56 -7.38 3.93
N ALA A 94 21.73 -6.94 2.68
CA ALA A 94 22.48 -5.73 2.35
C ALA A 94 21.71 -4.46 2.76
N ALA A 95 20.39 -4.44 2.54
CA ALA A 95 19.52 -3.35 2.96
C ALA A 95 19.49 -3.23 4.50
N LYS A 96 19.32 -4.35 5.21
CA LYS A 96 19.40 -4.44 6.68
C LYS A 96 20.72 -3.90 7.21
N LYS A 97 21.85 -4.28 6.61
CA LYS A 97 23.18 -3.77 7.01
C LYS A 97 23.24 -2.24 6.95
N ARG A 98 22.66 -1.62 5.91
CA ARG A 98 22.58 -0.16 5.79
C ARG A 98 21.66 0.47 6.82
N PHE A 99 20.51 -0.14 7.09
CA PHE A 99 19.63 0.31 8.17
C PHE A 99 20.33 0.32 9.53
N LEU A 100 21.03 -0.78 9.88
CA LEU A 100 21.75 -0.92 11.14
C LEU A 100 22.95 0.04 11.25
N ALA A 101 23.53 0.47 10.13
CA ALA A 101 24.57 1.49 10.10
C ALA A 101 24.02 2.92 10.26
N GLY A 102 22.70 3.09 10.23
CA GLY A 102 22.01 4.38 10.18
C GLY A 102 21.77 4.82 8.73
N LEU A 103 20.51 5.07 8.39
CA LEU A 103 20.16 5.65 7.11
C LEU A 103 20.42 7.18 7.11
N PRO A 104 20.72 7.78 5.95
CA PRO A 104 20.75 9.22 5.79
C PRO A 104 19.47 9.91 6.30
N ALA A 105 19.62 11.15 6.77
CA ALA A 105 18.51 11.91 7.34
C ALA A 105 17.32 11.98 6.39
N GLY A 106 16.12 11.77 6.94
CA GLY A 106 14.86 11.79 6.20
C GLY A 106 14.57 10.53 5.38
N GLN A 107 15.52 9.59 5.26
CA GLN A 107 15.21 8.28 4.69
C GLN A 107 14.45 7.41 5.69
N ALA A 108 13.65 6.48 5.17
CA ALA A 108 12.90 5.52 5.97
C ALA A 108 13.03 4.12 5.38
N PHE A 109 13.12 3.12 6.26
CA PHE A 109 13.15 1.72 5.90
C PHE A 109 11.79 1.09 6.17
N TYR A 110 11.22 0.45 5.15
CA TYR A 110 9.97 -0.30 5.25
C TYR A 110 10.18 -1.77 4.94
N LEU A 111 9.45 -2.60 5.67
CA LEU A 111 9.27 -4.02 5.36
C LEU A 111 7.82 -4.27 5.02
N THR A 112 7.59 -5.06 3.99
CA THR A 112 6.25 -5.52 3.62
C THR A 112 6.05 -6.92 4.20
N THR A 113 4.98 -7.11 4.96
CA THR A 113 4.58 -8.41 5.51
C THR A 113 3.06 -8.56 5.44
N ARG A 114 2.53 -9.68 5.94
CA ARG A 114 1.11 -9.97 5.97
C ARG A 114 0.64 -10.23 7.39
N ILE A 115 -0.47 -9.61 7.77
CA ILE A 115 -1.18 -9.86 9.03
C ILE A 115 -2.47 -10.61 8.75
N PHE A 116 -2.96 -11.34 9.74
CA PHE A 116 -4.16 -12.17 9.64
C PHE A 116 -5.08 -11.93 10.83
N ASP A 117 -6.40 -11.95 10.62
CA ASP A 117 -7.39 -12.02 11.69
C ASP A 117 -7.68 -13.46 12.12
N ALA A 118 -8.52 -13.61 13.15
CA ALA A 118 -8.93 -14.91 13.66
C ALA A 118 -9.73 -15.75 12.63
N ASP A 119 -10.35 -15.10 11.64
CA ASP A 119 -11.14 -15.74 10.58
C ASP A 119 -10.27 -16.07 9.34
N GLY A 120 -8.97 -15.79 9.39
CA GLY A 120 -8.02 -16.03 8.30
C GLY A 120 -8.07 -14.98 7.18
N LYS A 121 -8.80 -13.87 7.34
CA LYS A 121 -8.65 -12.71 6.45
C LYS A 121 -7.26 -12.14 6.64
N TYR A 122 -6.74 -11.51 5.60
CA TYR A 122 -5.39 -10.98 5.62
C TYR A 122 -5.30 -9.62 4.97
N GLU A 123 -4.31 -8.85 5.41
CA GLU A 123 -3.88 -7.62 4.76
C GLU A 123 -2.36 -7.60 4.64
N GLN A 124 -1.88 -7.07 3.51
CA GLN A 124 -0.48 -6.73 3.34
C GLN A 124 -0.23 -5.37 3.99
N VAL A 125 0.83 -5.28 4.79
CA VAL A 125 1.14 -4.08 5.57
C VAL A 125 2.56 -3.61 5.32
N PHE A 126 2.74 -2.29 5.31
CA PHE A 126 4.03 -1.64 5.27
C PHE A 126 4.46 -1.29 6.69
N ILE A 127 5.61 -1.79 7.10
CA ILE A 127 6.13 -1.59 8.46
C ILE A 127 7.33 -0.67 8.40
N ARG A 128 7.21 0.54 8.95
CA ARG A 128 8.35 1.42 9.20
C ARG A 128 9.21 0.78 10.29
N VAL A 129 10.39 0.31 9.93
CA VAL A 129 11.29 -0.41 10.85
C VAL A 129 11.83 0.56 11.89
N GLN A 130 11.73 0.18 13.17
CA GLN A 130 12.28 0.93 14.30
C GLN A 130 13.52 0.24 14.86
N GLU A 131 13.50 -1.09 14.91
CA GLU A 131 14.57 -1.88 15.49
C GLU A 131 14.68 -3.25 14.82
N TRP A 132 15.83 -3.89 15.03
CA TRP A 132 16.10 -5.22 14.53
C TRP A 132 16.94 -5.99 15.55
N THR A 133 16.43 -7.14 16.01
CA THR A 133 17.11 -8.00 16.98
C THR A 133 17.22 -9.41 16.41
N GLY A 134 18.45 -9.85 16.13
CA GLY A 134 18.69 -11.14 15.48
C GLY A 134 17.96 -11.23 14.14
N ALA A 135 17.06 -12.21 14.02
CA ALA A 135 16.20 -12.45 12.85
C ALA A 135 14.78 -11.89 13.00
N THR A 136 14.54 -10.99 13.96
CA THR A 136 13.25 -10.38 14.23
C THR A 136 13.33 -8.88 13.98
N ALA A 137 12.42 -8.37 13.16
CA ALA A 137 12.21 -6.94 12.97
C ALA A 137 11.04 -6.46 13.85
N ARG A 138 11.13 -5.23 14.35
CA ARG A 138 9.99 -4.53 14.97
C ARG A 138 9.87 -3.13 14.37
N GLY A 139 8.63 -2.71 14.17
CA GLY A 139 8.32 -1.40 13.61
C GLY A 139 6.86 -1.05 13.70
N LEU A 140 6.47 0.04 13.06
CA LEU A 140 5.11 0.58 13.08
C LEU A 140 4.38 0.32 11.77
N ILE A 141 3.13 -0.13 11.86
CA ILE A 141 2.22 -0.21 10.69
C ILE A 141 2.06 1.20 10.11
N SER A 142 2.31 1.33 8.80
CA SER A 142 2.42 2.63 8.11
C SER A 142 1.36 2.85 7.04
N ASN A 143 0.35 1.97 6.96
CA ASN A 143 -0.82 2.11 6.10
C ASN A 143 -2.10 1.83 6.89
N GLU A 144 -3.20 2.40 6.43
CA GLU A 144 -4.54 2.12 6.94
C GLU A 144 -4.95 0.68 6.62
N LEU A 145 -5.73 0.10 7.54
CA LEU A 145 -6.22 -1.28 7.48
C LEU A 145 -7.74 -1.28 7.38
N ASN A 146 -8.28 -2.14 6.52
CA ASN A 146 -9.71 -2.17 6.22
C ASN A 146 -10.38 -3.50 6.58
N LEU A 147 -9.64 -4.61 6.49
CA LEU A 147 -10.17 -5.97 6.65
C LEU A 147 -9.83 -6.54 8.03
N VAL A 148 -8.59 -6.35 8.49
CA VAL A 148 -8.05 -6.92 9.72
C VAL A 148 -8.11 -5.87 10.84
N GLN A 149 -9.29 -5.78 11.47
CA GLN A 149 -9.66 -4.71 12.41
C GLN A 149 -8.96 -4.76 13.79
N GLN A 150 -8.28 -5.85 14.11
CA GLN A 150 -7.54 -6.01 15.37
C GLN A 150 -6.16 -5.33 15.36
N TYR A 151 -5.76 -4.79 14.21
CA TYR A 151 -4.56 -3.96 14.08
C TYR A 151 -4.95 -2.55 13.61
N GLN A 152 -4.06 -1.59 13.82
CA GLN A 152 -4.26 -0.20 13.40
C GLN A 152 -2.97 0.48 12.96
N THR A 153 -3.09 1.54 12.17
CA THR A 153 -1.97 2.40 11.77
C THR A 153 -1.22 2.92 12.99
N GLY A 154 0.11 2.92 12.92
CA GLY A 154 0.99 3.33 14.01
C GLY A 154 1.18 2.28 15.10
N GLN A 155 0.50 1.13 15.05
CA GLN A 155 0.72 0.05 16.00
C GLN A 155 2.08 -0.59 15.80
N SER A 156 2.78 -0.85 16.93
CA SER A 156 4.03 -1.60 16.92
C SER A 156 3.77 -3.10 16.78
N ILE A 157 4.45 -3.75 15.84
CA ILE A 157 4.43 -5.20 15.68
C ILE A 157 5.85 -5.75 15.53
N SER A 158 6.04 -7.02 15.91
CA SER A 158 7.29 -7.75 15.73
C SER A 158 7.02 -9.00 14.88
N PHE A 159 7.92 -9.31 13.95
CA PHE A 159 7.78 -10.47 13.07
C PHE A 159 9.15 -10.98 12.61
N PRO A 160 9.25 -12.28 12.25
CA PRO A 160 10.51 -12.84 11.78
C PRO A 160 10.83 -12.36 10.37
N GLU A 161 12.12 -12.27 10.03
CA GLU A 161 12.60 -11.96 8.68
C GLU A 161 12.04 -12.89 7.60
N SER A 162 11.76 -14.14 7.97
CA SER A 162 11.15 -15.13 7.08
C SER A 162 9.73 -14.77 6.63
N ALA A 163 9.06 -13.83 7.32
CA ALA A 163 7.75 -13.32 6.94
C ALA A 163 7.82 -12.14 5.95
N VAL A 164 9.01 -11.57 5.71
CA VAL A 164 9.18 -10.44 4.79
C VAL A 164 8.84 -10.86 3.36
N LEU A 165 7.95 -10.10 2.74
CA LEU A 165 7.58 -10.22 1.33
C LEU A 165 8.41 -9.26 0.46
N ASP A 166 8.66 -8.06 0.95
CA ASP A 166 9.43 -7.03 0.25
C ASP A 166 10.11 -6.06 1.23
N TRP A 167 11.02 -5.24 0.72
CA TRP A 167 11.61 -4.13 1.47
C TRP A 167 11.73 -2.89 0.59
N THR A 168 11.61 -1.72 1.21
CA THR A 168 11.73 -0.43 0.51
C THR A 168 12.49 0.56 1.38
N ILE A 169 13.49 1.24 0.81
CA ILE A 169 14.04 2.45 1.40
C ILE A 169 13.50 3.63 0.60
N THR A 170 12.84 4.56 1.28
CA THR A 170 12.36 5.79 0.65
C THR A 170 13.24 6.97 1.02
N THR A 171 13.39 7.90 0.08
CA THR A 171 14.06 9.19 0.27
C THR A 171 13.03 10.32 0.44
N PRO A 172 13.42 11.49 0.99
CA PRO A 172 12.51 12.63 1.14
C PRO A 172 11.91 13.15 -0.17
N ASP A 173 12.61 12.97 -1.29
CA ASP A 173 12.16 13.34 -2.64
C ASP A 173 11.25 12.27 -3.29
N GLY A 174 10.88 11.21 -2.55
CA GLY A 174 9.95 10.18 -3.00
C GLY A 174 10.58 9.09 -3.88
N ARG A 175 11.91 9.04 -4.02
CA ARG A 175 12.56 7.91 -4.69
C ARG A 175 12.55 6.67 -3.80
N GLU A 176 12.52 5.52 -4.47
CA GLU A 176 12.45 4.21 -3.84
C GLU A 176 13.59 3.30 -4.29
N GLU A 177 14.27 2.73 -3.31
CA GLU A 177 15.15 1.58 -3.48
C GLU A 177 14.43 0.31 -3.00
N GLY A 178 14.67 -0.82 -3.65
CA GLY A 178 13.92 -2.05 -3.39
C GLY A 178 12.56 -1.99 -4.07
N ASN A 179 11.51 -2.28 -3.32
CA ASN A 179 10.12 -2.37 -3.78
C ASN A 179 9.95 -3.34 -4.97
N PHE A 180 10.51 -4.54 -4.86
CA PHE A 180 10.53 -5.51 -5.97
C PHE A 180 9.13 -6.06 -6.28
N VAL A 181 8.34 -6.32 -5.24
CA VAL A 181 6.97 -6.84 -5.38
C VAL A 181 6.06 -5.75 -5.93
N GLY A 182 6.14 -4.52 -5.41
CA GLY A 182 5.36 -3.40 -5.93
C GLY A 182 5.66 -3.13 -7.40
N LYS A 183 6.94 -2.99 -7.76
CA LYS A 183 7.36 -2.80 -9.17
C LYS A 183 6.94 -3.94 -10.09
N PHE A 184 6.95 -5.18 -9.59
CA PHE A 184 6.48 -6.33 -10.36
C PHE A 184 4.97 -6.25 -10.60
N ILE A 185 4.16 -5.93 -9.57
CA ILE A 185 2.71 -5.76 -9.72
C ILE A 185 2.39 -4.62 -10.69
N ASP A 186 3.08 -3.49 -10.57
CA ASP A 186 2.93 -2.35 -11.49
C ASP A 186 3.20 -2.76 -12.94
N SER A 187 4.19 -3.63 -13.18
CA SER A 187 4.52 -4.14 -14.52
C SER A 187 3.44 -5.04 -15.13
N LEU A 188 2.53 -5.61 -14.33
CA LEU A 188 1.42 -6.42 -14.83
C LEU A 188 0.23 -5.58 -15.28
N GLN A 189 0.18 -4.30 -14.89
CA GLN A 189 -0.92 -3.38 -15.17
C GLN A 189 -0.68 -2.53 -16.44
N ASN A 190 0.51 -2.65 -17.03
CA ASN A 190 0.99 -1.80 -18.13
C ASN A 190 1.25 -2.62 -19.39
#